data_AF-A0A1L3MM61-F1
#
_entry.id   AF-A0A1L3MM61-F1
#
_cell.length_a   1.000
_cell.length_b   1.000
_cell.length_c   1.000
_cell.angle_alpha   90.00
_cell.angle_beta   90.00
_cell.angle_gamma   90.00
#
_symmetry.space_group_name_H-M   'P 1'
#
loop_
_entity.id
_entity.type
_entity.pdbx_description
1 polymer ?
#
loop_
_entity_poly.entity_id
_entity_poly.type
_entity_poly.pdbx_seq_one_letter_code
_entity_poly.pdbx_strand_id
1 'polypeptide(L)'
;MERKSLKVFTKISFYMALATIIVIPFSLYLSSTTSNNNLGSILRPFALIAFYSSLVGIPLSIISMFSKENLAKRIFALIVNLTPISLIFYALIMGFTDEFFRIVH
;
A
#
# COMPACT_ATOMS: atom_id res chain seq x y z
N MET A 1 -14.62 -28.51 11.22
CA MET A 1 -15.47 -27.30 11.09
C MET A 1 -16.47 -27.52 9.97
N GLU A 2 -17.76 -27.29 10.22
CA GLU A 2 -18.79 -27.42 9.18
C GLU A 2 -18.60 -26.39 8.06
N ARG A 3 -18.78 -26.79 6.78
CA ARG A 3 -18.66 -25.88 5.62
C ARG A 3 -19.52 -24.61 5.72
N LYS A 4 -20.64 -24.67 6.44
CA LYS A 4 -21.52 -23.51 6.68
C LYS A 4 -20.85 -22.46 7.56
N SER A 5 -20.19 -22.85 8.65
CA SER A 5 -19.51 -21.89 9.55
C SER A 5 -18.31 -21.24 8.87
N LEU A 6 -17.58 -22.00 8.04
CA LEU A 6 -16.46 -21.47 7.26
C LEU A 6 -16.89 -20.37 6.28
N LYS A 7 -18.01 -20.57 5.55
CA LYS A 7 -18.56 -19.57 4.61
C LYS A 7 -18.97 -18.27 5.31
N VAL A 8 -19.55 -18.36 6.50
CA VAL A 8 -19.95 -17.19 7.29
C VAL A 8 -18.72 -16.43 7.77
N PHE A 9 -17.72 -17.14 8.28
CA PHE A 9 -16.45 -16.55 8.73
C PHE A 9 -15.72 -15.83 7.58
N THR A 10 -15.62 -16.46 6.42
CA THR A 10 -15.01 -15.84 5.23
C THR A 10 -15.74 -14.57 4.79
N LYS A 11 -17.08 -14.55 4.83
CA LYS A 11 -17.85 -13.33 4.55
C LYS A 11 -17.54 -12.21 5.54
N ILE A 12 -17.53 -12.52 6.84
CA ILE A 12 -17.25 -11.53 7.88
C ILE A 12 -15.83 -10.98 7.74
N SER A 13 -14.83 -11.86 7.53
CA SER A 13 -13.46 -11.43 7.27
C SER A 13 -13.33 -10.57 6.02
N PHE A 14 -14.07 -10.87 4.95
CA PHE A 14 -14.09 -10.05 3.75
C PHE A 14 -14.64 -8.64 4.01
N TYR A 15 -15.76 -8.53 4.73
CA TYR A 15 -16.33 -7.21 5.09
C TYR A 15 -15.43 -6.43 6.05
N MET A 16 -14.78 -7.08 7.01
CA MET A 16 -13.79 -6.42 7.87
C MET A 16 -12.58 -5.93 7.06
N ALA A 17 -12.06 -6.75 6.15
CA ALA A 17 -10.96 -6.33 5.28
C ALA A 17 -11.36 -5.13 4.41
N LEU A 18 -12.57 -5.15 3.84
CA LEU A 18 -13.11 -4.04 3.06
C LEU A 18 -13.26 -2.76 3.90
N ALA A 19 -13.83 -2.87 5.10
CA ALA A 19 -13.95 -1.75 6.03
C ALA A 19 -12.59 -1.18 6.41
N THR A 20 -11.60 -2.04 6.63
CA THR A 20 -10.22 -1.64 6.96
C THR A 20 -9.55 -0.91 5.80
N ILE A 21 -9.73 -1.39 4.57
CA ILE A 21 -9.23 -0.74 3.34
C ILE A 21 -9.86 0.65 3.13
N ILE A 22 -11.08 0.89 3.63
CA ILE A 22 -11.75 2.19 3.51
C ILE A 22 -11.37 3.12 4.67
N VAL A 23 -11.48 2.62 5.90
CA VAL A 23 -11.33 3.43 7.13
C VAL A 23 -9.90 3.90 7.32
N ILE A 24 -8.90 3.06 7.04
CA ILE A 24 -7.49 3.43 7.24
C ILE A 24 -7.08 4.62 6.35
N PRO A 25 -7.20 4.56 5.01
CA PRO A 25 -6.83 5.71 4.18
C PRO A 25 -7.72 6.93 4.43
N PHE A 26 -9.01 6.75 4.77
CA PHE A 26 -9.89 7.86 5.12
C PHE A 26 -9.46 8.57 6.42
N SER A 27 -9.10 7.81 7.46
CA SER A 27 -8.60 8.37 8.73
C SER A 27 -7.28 9.11 8.55
N LEU A 28 -6.40 8.58 7.69
CA LEU A 28 -5.12 9.20 7.38
C LEU A 28 -5.30 10.47 6.53
N TYR A 29 -6.27 10.48 5.62
CA TYR A 29 -6.68 11.69 4.90
C TYR A 29 -7.17 12.77 5.86
N LEU A 30 -8.09 12.45 6.79
CA LEU A 30 -8.57 13.41 7.80
C LEU A 30 -7.43 13.93 8.70
N SER A 31 -6.50 13.07 9.09
CA SER A 31 -5.34 13.47 9.89
C SER A 31 -4.35 14.35 9.13
N SER A 32 -4.34 14.27 7.79
CA SER A 32 -3.46 15.07 6.95
C SER A 32 -4.04 16.45 6.62
N THR A 33 -5.35 16.56 6.46
CA THR A 33 -6.04 17.85 6.19
C THR A 33 -6.10 18.77 7.40
N THR A 34 -5.96 18.22 8.61
CA THR A 34 -5.89 18.97 9.88
C THR A 34 -4.48 19.49 10.20
N SER A 35 -3.45 18.99 9.51
CA SER A 35 -2.06 19.47 9.64
C SER A 35 -1.81 20.64 8.69
N ASN A 36 -1.62 21.81 9.29
CA ASN A 36 -1.20 23.10 8.72
C ASN A 36 -0.49 23.01 7.34
N ASN A 37 -0.81 23.92 6.41
CA ASN A 37 -0.52 24.01 4.95
C ASN A 37 0.93 23.75 4.48
N ASN A 38 1.55 22.66 4.91
CA ASN A 38 2.89 22.25 4.54
C ASN A 38 2.79 21.22 3.41
N LEU A 39 3.64 21.28 2.39
CA LEU A 39 3.63 20.34 1.25
C LEU A 39 3.62 18.87 1.73
N GLY A 40 4.33 18.59 2.83
CA GLY A 40 4.37 17.26 3.44
C GLY A 40 3.01 16.76 3.93
N SER A 41 2.11 17.63 4.42
CA SER A 41 0.77 17.21 4.85
C SER A 41 -0.13 16.88 3.66
N ILE A 42 0.00 17.62 2.55
CA ILE A 42 -0.75 17.38 1.31
C ILE A 42 -0.29 16.08 0.62
N LEU A 43 1.01 15.80 0.59
CA LEU A 43 1.58 14.63 -0.09
C LEU A 43 1.39 13.32 0.67
N ARG A 44 1.25 13.38 2.00
CA ARG A 44 1.09 12.20 2.88
C ARG A 44 -0.09 11.28 2.51
N PRO A 45 -1.32 11.77 2.29
CA PRO A 45 -2.44 10.91 1.90
C PRO A 45 -2.25 10.28 0.52
N PHE A 46 -1.65 10.98 -0.45
CA PHE A 46 -1.36 10.41 -1.76
C PHE A 46 -0.33 9.29 -1.68
N ALA A 47 0.74 9.47 -0.90
CA ALA A 47 1.74 8.43 -0.66
C ALA A 47 1.12 7.17 -0.03
N LEU A 48 0.19 7.36 0.91
CA LEU A 48 -0.53 6.26 1.56
C LEU A 48 -1.48 5.53 0.62
N ILE A 49 -2.26 6.27 -0.18
CA ILE A 49 -3.14 5.67 -1.19
C ILE A 49 -2.32 4.87 -2.20
N ALA A 50 -1.19 5.42 -2.67
CA ALA A 50 -0.28 4.71 -3.57
C ALA A 50 0.31 3.45 -2.92
N PHE A 51 0.64 3.49 -1.62
CA PHE A 51 1.09 2.31 -0.89
C PHE A 51 0.00 1.24 -0.76
N TYR A 52 -1.21 1.60 -0.36
CA TYR A 52 -2.31 0.64 -0.27
C TYR A 52 -2.70 0.07 -1.63
N SER A 53 -2.69 0.89 -2.70
CA SER A 53 -2.94 0.39 -4.04
C SER A 53 -1.85 -0.56 -4.50
N SER A 54 -0.60 -0.32 -4.11
CA SER A 54 0.53 -1.21 -4.40
C SER A 54 0.38 -2.58 -3.72
N LEU A 55 -0.05 -2.62 -2.45
CA LEU A 55 -0.27 -3.89 -1.71
C LEU A 55 -1.28 -4.82 -2.41
N VAL A 56 -2.29 -4.25 -3.07
CA VAL A 56 -3.28 -5.02 -3.83
C VAL A 56 -2.86 -5.20 -5.29
N GLY A 57 -2.22 -4.17 -5.87
CA GLY A 57 -1.80 -4.10 -7.26
C GLY A 57 -0.66 -5.05 -7.60
N ILE A 58 0.27 -5.30 -6.68
CA ILE A 58 1.39 -6.24 -6.90
C ILE A 58 0.89 -7.68 -7.06
N PRO A 59 0.08 -8.25 -6.14
CA PRO A 59 -0.53 -9.56 -6.34
C PRO A 59 -1.33 -9.65 -7.64
N LEU A 60 -2.15 -8.63 -7.95
CA LEU A 60 -2.89 -8.57 -9.21
C LEU A 60 -1.96 -8.54 -10.44
N SER A 61 -0.84 -7.82 -10.36
CA SER A 61 0.15 -7.75 -11.44
C SER A 61 0.86 -9.10 -11.65
N ILE A 62 1.13 -9.83 -10.56
CA ILE A 62 1.70 -11.18 -10.62
C ILE A 62 0.69 -12.16 -11.25
N ILE A 63 -0.59 -12.08 -10.87
CA ILE A 63 -1.65 -12.93 -11.46
C ILE A 63 -1.84 -12.58 -12.94
N SER A 64 -1.80 -11.30 -13.28
CA SER A 64 -1.81 -10.77 -14.65
C SER A 64 -0.65 -11.32 -15.49
N MET A 65 0.46 -11.73 -14.87
CA MET A 65 1.55 -12.41 -15.58
C MET A 65 1.20 -13.80 -16.14
N PHE A 66 0.03 -14.35 -15.83
CA PHE A 66 -0.44 -15.59 -16.43
C PHE A 66 -1.56 -15.36 -17.46
N SER A 67 -1.93 -14.09 -17.71
CA SER A 67 -2.92 -13.70 -18.72
C SER A 67 -2.35 -13.72 -20.14
N LYS A 68 -3.23 -13.92 -21.14
CA LYS A 68 -2.95 -13.77 -22.58
C LYS A 68 -2.79 -12.31 -23.03
N GLU A 69 -2.89 -11.35 -22.10
CA GLU A 69 -2.64 -9.93 -22.40
C GLU A 69 -1.20 -9.64 -22.81
N ASN A 70 -1.03 -8.48 -23.47
CA ASN A 70 0.25 -8.04 -24.00
C ASN A 70 1.31 -7.88 -22.89
N LEU A 71 2.48 -8.49 -23.10
CA LEU A 71 3.55 -8.60 -22.10
C LEU A 71 4.04 -7.23 -21.61
N ALA A 72 4.06 -6.22 -22.48
CA ALA A 72 4.42 -4.85 -22.12
C ALA A 72 3.48 -4.23 -21.06
N LYS A 73 2.15 -4.46 -21.17
CA LYS A 73 1.18 -3.96 -20.18
C LYS A 73 1.38 -4.60 -18.81
N ARG A 74 1.77 -5.87 -18.80
CA ARG A 74 2.00 -6.65 -17.58
C ARG A 74 3.24 -6.16 -16.83
N ILE A 75 4.34 -5.96 -17.54
CA ILE A 75 5.58 -5.40 -16.96
C ILE A 75 5.32 -3.98 -16.46
N PHE A 76 4.61 -3.17 -17.24
CA PHE A 76 4.25 -1.81 -16.84
C PHE A 76 3.42 -1.79 -15.56
N ALA A 77 2.36 -2.62 -15.47
CA ALA A 77 1.54 -2.74 -14.28
C ALA A 77 2.35 -3.18 -13.05
N LEU A 78 3.27 -4.15 -13.22
CA LEU A 78 4.14 -4.59 -12.14
C LEU A 78 5.06 -3.45 -11.66
N ILE A 79 5.75 -2.76 -12.57
CA ILE A 79 6.69 -1.67 -12.23
C ILE A 79 5.95 -0.54 -11.51
N VAL A 80 4.82 -0.08 -12.07
CA VAL A 80 4.03 1.02 -11.48
C VAL A 80 3.54 0.64 -10.09
N ASN A 81 3.05 -0.59 -9.91
CA ASN A 81 2.61 -1.06 -8.61
C ASN A 81 3.78 -1.31 -7.65
N LEU A 82 5.02 -1.48 -8.10
CA LEU A 82 6.19 -1.66 -7.23
C LEU A 82 6.75 -0.32 -6.70
N THR A 83 6.59 0.76 -7.46
CA THR A 83 7.14 2.10 -7.16
C THR A 83 6.83 2.59 -5.74
N PRO A 84 5.61 2.46 -5.20
CA PRO A 84 5.32 2.97 -3.86
C PRO A 84 6.10 2.24 -2.76
N ILE A 85 6.32 0.93 -2.93
CA ILE A 85 7.07 0.12 -1.97
C ILE A 85 8.56 0.44 -2.03
N SER A 86 9.12 0.59 -3.22
CA SER A 86 10.55 0.92 -3.36
C SER A 86 10.88 2.28 -2.74
N LEU A 87 9.95 3.24 -2.81
CA LEU A 87 10.09 4.57 -2.21
C LEU A 87 10.11 4.52 -0.68
N ILE A 88 9.26 3.68 -0.07
CA ILE A 88 9.28 3.45 1.38
C ILE A 88 10.57 2.75 1.80
N PHE A 89 11.00 1.74 1.05
CA PHE A 89 12.23 1.01 1.35
C PHE A 89 13.46 1.93 1.30
N TYR A 90 13.50 2.82 0.31
CA TYR A 90 14.52 3.86 0.20
C TYR A 90 14.51 4.79 1.41
N ALA A 91 13.35 5.31 1.81
CA ALA A 91 13.24 6.18 2.99
C ALA A 91 13.69 5.48 4.28
N LEU A 92 13.43 4.18 4.42
CA LEU A 92 13.84 3.38 5.57
C LEU A 92 15.37 3.21 5.61
N ILE A 93 16.00 2.89 4.48
CA ILE A 93 17.47 2.81 4.38
C ILE A 93 18.10 4.17 4.70
N MET A 94 17.55 5.26 4.15
CA MET A 94 18.08 6.60 4.36
C MET A 94 17.98 7.02 5.83
N GLY A 95 16.83 6.76 6.47
CA GLY A 95 16.65 7.00 7.91
C GLY A 95 17.59 6.17 8.76
N PHE A 96 17.80 4.90 8.42
CA PHE A 96 18.77 4.04 9.12
C PHE A 96 20.20 4.56 8.95
N THR A 97 20.56 4.97 7.74
CA THR A 97 21.89 5.49 7.42
C THR A 97 22.18 6.77 8.20
N ASP A 98 21.22 7.71 8.22
CA ASP A 98 21.34 8.96 8.96
C ASP A 98 21.50 8.73 10.47
N GLU A 99 20.66 7.85 11.04
CA GLU A 99 20.73 7.47 12.46
C GLU A 99 22.06 6.78 12.80
N PHE A 100 22.54 5.89 11.94
CA PHE A 100 23.81 5.19 12.11
C PHE A 100 24.99 6.16 12.11
N PHE A 101 25.06 7.08 11.15
CA PHE A 101 26.14 8.08 11.10
C PHE A 101 26.05 9.09 12.26
N ARG A 102 24.85 9.44 12.74
CA ARG A 102 24.68 10.30 13.92
C ARG A 102 25.17 9.65 15.22
N ILE A 103 25.03 8.34 15.37
CA ILE A 103 25.47 7.61 16.57
C ILE A 103 26.99 7.35 16.56
N VAL A 104 27.57 7.19 15.37
CA VAL A 104 29.00 6.86 15.19
C VAL A 104 29.91 8.10 15.28
N HIS A 105 29.37 9.31 15.12
CA HIS A 105 30.12 10.57 15.06
C HIS A 105 29.85 11.48 16.26
#